data_AF-A0A6P7F224-F1
#
_entry.id   AF-A0A6P7F224-F1
#
_cell.length_a   1.000
_cell.length_b   1.000
_cell.length_c   1.000
_cell.angle_alpha   90.00
_cell.angle_beta   90.00
_cell.angle_gamma   90.00
#
_symmetry.space_group_name_H-M   'P 1'
#
loop_
_entity.id
_entity.type
_entity.pdbx_description
1 polymer ?
#
loop_
_entity_poly.entity_id
_entity_poly.type
_entity_poly.pdbx_seq_one_letter_code
_entity_poly.pdbx_strand_id
1 'polypeptide(L)'
;MVFKVSLLCTLLVLVAYSSAYDYSNCPGNTNRQKNLIYSSLLPPGYSVKTRIPATGYYQRPITCLLLIDQKGSASSPKIIEGGYLDTFAVVNITSTTAQPVSYYAIVFID
;
A
#
# COMPACT_ATOMS: atom_id res chain seq x y z
N MET A 1 9.30 -9.78 -36.29
CA MET A 1 8.49 -8.82 -35.49
C MET A 1 7.96 -9.42 -34.18
N VAL A 2 7.64 -10.72 -34.12
CA VAL A 2 7.09 -11.40 -32.92
C VAL A 2 7.99 -11.34 -31.67
N PHE A 3 9.31 -11.47 -31.83
CA PHE A 3 10.27 -11.40 -30.72
C PHE A 3 10.29 -10.04 -29.99
N LYS A 4 10.09 -8.93 -30.71
CA LYS A 4 10.10 -7.58 -30.11
C LYS A 4 8.87 -7.32 -29.25
N VAL A 5 7.71 -7.85 -29.66
CA VAL A 5 6.45 -7.71 -28.91
C VAL A 5 6.48 -8.57 -27.63
N SER A 6 7.02 -9.79 -27.72
CA SER A 6 7.15 -10.69 -26.55
C SER A 6 8.10 -10.13 -25.48
N LEU A 7 9.19 -9.47 -25.90
CA LEU A 7 10.14 -8.82 -24.99
C LEU A 7 9.50 -7.59 -24.30
N LEU A 8 8.69 -6.82 -25.03
CA LEU A 8 8.01 -5.64 -24.48
C LEU A 8 6.99 -6.03 -23.40
N CYS A 9 6.19 -7.07 -23.64
CA CYS A 9 5.22 -7.56 -22.66
C CYS A 9 5.89 -8.10 -21.39
N THR A 10 6.99 -8.85 -21.53
CA THR A 10 7.73 -9.35 -20.35
C THR A 10 8.31 -8.20 -19.52
N LEU A 11 8.91 -7.20 -20.17
CA LEU A 11 9.40 -5.99 -19.48
C LEU A 11 8.30 -5.25 -18.70
N LEU A 12 7.11 -5.08 -19.29
CA LEU A 12 5.99 -4.42 -18.62
C LEU A 12 5.52 -5.17 -17.37
N VAL A 13 5.46 -6.51 -17.44
CA VAL A 13 5.09 -7.36 -16.30
C VAL A 13 6.13 -7.28 -15.18
N LEU A 14 7.42 -7.28 -15.52
CA LEU A 14 8.50 -7.13 -14.55
C LEU A 14 8.48 -5.76 -13.85
N VAL A 15 8.21 -4.68 -14.60
CA VAL A 15 8.09 -3.32 -14.03
C VAL A 15 6.89 -3.23 -13.08
N ALA A 16 5.73 -3.77 -13.46
CA ALA A 16 4.55 -3.80 -12.60
C ALA A 16 4.82 -4.61 -11.31
N TYR A 17 5.46 -5.78 -11.43
CA TYR A 17 5.83 -6.60 -10.27
C TYR A 17 6.80 -5.89 -9.32
N SER A 18 7.85 -5.26 -9.87
CA SER A 18 8.80 -4.48 -9.07
C SER A 18 8.12 -3.32 -8.34
N SER A 19 7.20 -2.61 -8.99
CA SER A 19 6.48 -1.49 -8.36
C SER A 19 5.58 -1.94 -7.20
N ALA A 20 4.87 -3.07 -7.34
CA ALA A 20 4.07 -3.65 -6.27
C ALA A 20 4.92 -4.17 -5.11
N TYR A 21 6.09 -4.72 -5.41
CA TYR A 21 7.07 -5.14 -4.41
C TYR A 21 7.63 -3.94 -3.64
N ASP A 22 8.06 -2.88 -4.32
CA ASP A 22 8.61 -1.67 -3.69
C ASP A 22 7.56 -0.89 -2.87
N TYR A 23 6.29 -1.00 -3.25
CA TYR A 23 5.17 -0.37 -2.57
C TYR A 23 4.82 -1.06 -1.24
N SER A 24 4.96 -2.39 -1.20
CA SER A 24 4.64 -3.22 -0.04
C SER A 24 5.84 -3.54 0.86
N ASN A 25 7.06 -3.41 0.33
CA ASN A 25 8.31 -3.69 1.03
C ASN A 25 9.13 -2.39 1.15
N CYS A 26 8.74 -1.53 2.10
CA CYS A 26 9.38 -0.24 2.29
C CYS A 26 10.82 -0.41 2.80
N PRO A 27 11.86 -0.05 2.01
CA PRO A 27 13.23 -0.15 2.47
C PRO A 27 13.50 0.85 3.58
N GLY A 28 14.02 0.39 4.72
CA GLY A 28 14.35 1.26 5.85
C GLY A 28 15.58 2.16 5.65
N ASN A 29 16.35 2.00 4.56
CA ASN A 29 17.66 2.66 4.38
C ASN A 29 18.15 2.74 2.91
N THR A 30 17.26 2.94 1.94
CA THR A 30 17.74 3.36 0.60
C THR A 30 17.88 4.87 0.56
N ASN A 31 18.89 5.40 -0.15
CA ASN A 31 19.10 6.84 -0.42
C ASN A 31 17.87 7.56 -1.05
N ARG A 32 16.78 6.85 -1.36
CA ARG A 32 15.42 7.39 -1.45
C ARG A 32 14.86 7.53 -0.05
N GLN A 33 15.28 8.57 0.65
CA GLN A 33 14.84 8.85 2.01
C GLN A 33 13.36 9.24 1.96
N LYS A 34 12.48 8.23 2.05
CA LYS A 34 11.06 8.48 1.93
C LYS A 34 10.59 9.17 3.23
N ASN A 35 10.08 10.39 3.14
CA ASN A 35 9.64 11.11 4.33
C ASN A 35 8.39 10.43 4.90
N LEU A 36 8.44 10.00 6.16
CA LEU A 36 7.25 9.58 6.88
C LEU A 36 6.34 10.80 7.07
N ILE A 37 5.18 10.78 6.44
CA ILE A 37 4.25 11.92 6.50
C ILE A 37 2.95 11.61 7.22
N TYR A 38 2.50 10.35 7.20
CA TYR A 38 1.23 9.97 7.80
C TYR A 38 1.41 8.68 8.59
N SER A 39 0.87 8.70 9.79
CA SER A 39 0.90 7.59 10.72
C SER A 39 -0.39 7.59 11.52
N SER A 40 -1.21 6.55 11.39
CA SER A 40 -2.51 6.52 12.07
C SER A 40 -2.99 5.11 12.38
N LEU A 41 -3.70 4.99 13.50
CA LEU A 41 -4.44 3.78 13.84
C LEU A 41 -5.74 3.75 13.02
N LEU A 42 -5.95 2.67 12.29
CA LEU A 42 -7.18 2.47 11.54
C LEU A 42 -8.33 2.07 12.49
N PRO A 43 -9.59 2.44 12.18
CA PRO A 43 -10.73 2.07 13.00
C PRO A 43 -10.82 0.54 13.17
N PRO A 44 -11.11 0.04 14.38
CA PRO A 44 -11.30 -1.40 14.59
C PRO A 44 -12.65 -1.85 14.01
N GLY A 45 -12.69 -3.08 13.51
CA GLY A 45 -13.92 -3.68 12.98
C GLY A 45 -13.69 -5.06 12.39
N TYR A 46 -14.74 -5.71 11.89
CA TYR A 46 -14.62 -6.97 11.15
C TYR A 46 -14.30 -6.75 9.67
N SER A 47 -14.78 -5.63 9.13
CA SER A 47 -14.43 -5.15 7.81
C SER A 47 -14.22 -3.65 7.89
N VAL A 48 -13.06 -3.19 7.43
CA VAL A 48 -12.64 -1.79 7.50
C VAL A 48 -12.32 -1.34 6.09
N LYS A 49 -13.04 -0.34 5.60
CA LYS A 49 -12.74 0.35 4.34
C LYS A 49 -12.36 1.78 4.67
N THR A 50 -11.13 2.18 4.37
CA THR A 50 -10.62 3.50 4.77
C THR A 50 -9.67 4.09 3.74
N ARG A 51 -9.65 5.42 3.66
CA ARG A 51 -8.77 6.21 2.78
C ARG A 51 -7.53 6.63 3.57
N ILE A 52 -6.36 6.43 2.98
CA ILE A 52 -5.07 6.66 3.59
C ILE A 52 -4.19 7.46 2.61
N PRO A 53 -3.67 8.64 2.98
CA PRO A 53 -4.06 9.42 4.16
C PRO A 53 -5.49 9.98 4.02
N ALA A 54 -6.05 10.50 5.12
CA ALA A 54 -7.37 11.12 5.10
C ALA A 54 -7.41 12.33 4.14
N THR A 55 -8.61 12.67 3.65
CA THR A 55 -8.79 13.78 2.69
C THR A 55 -8.21 15.09 3.24
N GLY A 56 -7.46 15.81 2.40
CA GLY A 56 -6.85 17.09 2.76
C GLY A 56 -5.56 16.99 3.59
N TYR A 57 -5.14 15.78 3.96
CA TYR A 57 -3.93 15.60 4.76
C TYR A 57 -2.64 15.83 3.95
N TYR A 58 -2.63 15.43 2.68
CA TYR A 58 -1.43 15.51 1.85
C TYR A 58 -1.72 15.56 0.34
N GLN A 59 -0.76 16.08 -0.45
CA GLN A 59 -0.89 16.29 -1.90
C GLN A 59 0.27 15.76 -2.77
N ARG A 60 1.34 15.16 -2.21
CA ARG A 60 2.40 14.51 -3.02
C ARG A 60 2.16 12.99 -3.14
N PRO A 61 2.69 12.34 -4.19
CA PRO A 61 2.46 10.93 -4.46
C PRO A 61 3.02 9.99 -3.38
N ILE A 62 2.26 8.96 -3.03
CA ILE A 62 2.66 7.87 -2.15
C ILE A 62 3.70 7.02 -2.87
N THR A 63 4.85 6.83 -2.23
CA THR A 63 5.90 5.95 -2.74
C THR A 63 6.01 4.67 -1.91
N CYS A 64 5.39 4.62 -0.73
CA CYS A 64 5.27 3.40 0.06
C CYS A 64 4.10 3.44 1.05
N LEU A 65 3.48 2.27 1.29
CA LEU A 65 2.46 2.10 2.32
C LEU A 65 2.75 0.84 3.13
N LEU A 66 2.89 0.98 4.45
CA LEU A 66 2.90 -0.16 5.37
C LEU A 66 1.58 -0.22 6.13
N LEU A 67 1.03 -1.43 6.21
CA LEU A 67 -0.11 -1.76 7.06
C LEU A 67 0.36 -2.82 8.05
N ILE A 68 0.48 -2.43 9.32
CA ILE A 68 0.99 -3.28 10.38
C ILE A 68 -0.19 -3.78 11.20
N ASP A 69 -0.39 -5.10 11.22
CA ASP A 69 -1.38 -5.73 12.08
C ASP A 69 -0.92 -5.68 13.54
N GLN A 70 -1.75 -5.12 14.41
CA GLN A 70 -1.43 -4.99 15.83
C GLN A 70 -1.83 -6.21 16.67
N LYS A 71 -2.73 -7.04 16.17
CA LYS A 71 -3.32 -8.17 16.91
C LYS A 71 -2.95 -9.53 16.33
N GLY A 72 -2.23 -9.56 15.22
CA GLY A 72 -1.98 -10.79 14.46
C GLY A 72 -3.27 -11.39 13.93
N SER A 73 -4.22 -10.53 13.55
CA SER A 73 -5.49 -10.95 12.97
C SER A 73 -5.28 -11.70 11.66
N ALA A 74 -6.02 -12.80 11.47
CA ALA A 74 -6.09 -13.45 10.18
C ALA A 74 -6.93 -12.58 9.24
N SER A 75 -6.27 -11.67 8.53
CA SER A 75 -6.91 -10.77 7.57
C SER A 75 -5.99 -10.46 6.39
N SER A 76 -6.57 -10.06 5.27
CA SER A 76 -5.83 -9.73 4.05
C SER A 76 -6.21 -8.32 3.59
N PRO A 77 -5.36 -7.31 3.90
CA PRO A 77 -5.55 -5.97 3.38
C PRO A 77 -5.48 -5.96 1.85
N LYS A 78 -6.40 -5.25 1.21
CA LYS A 78 -6.44 -5.06 -0.24
C LYS A 78 -6.62 -3.60 -0.57
N ILE A 79 -5.80 -3.09 -1.48
CA ILE A 79 -6.03 -1.77 -2.06
C ILE A 79 -7.07 -1.91 -3.15
N ILE A 80 -8.10 -1.07 -3.07
CA ILE A 80 -9.24 -1.10 -3.97
C ILE A 80 -9.33 0.18 -4.82
N GLU A 81 -8.56 1.21 -4.48
CA GLU A 81 -8.48 2.48 -5.22
C GLU A 81 -7.19 3.23 -4.85
N GLY A 82 -6.61 3.99 -5.78
CA GLY A 82 -5.38 4.74 -5.56
C GLY A 82 -4.15 3.84 -5.35
N GLY A 83 -3.17 4.32 -4.58
CA GLY A 83 -1.98 3.55 -4.21
C GLY A 83 -0.67 4.19 -4.62
N TYR A 84 0.20 3.41 -5.25
CA TYR A 84 1.52 3.85 -5.67
C TYR A 84 1.42 4.98 -6.70
N LEU A 85 2.17 6.06 -6.48
CA LEU A 85 2.15 7.30 -7.27
C LEU A 85 0.84 8.10 -7.24
N ASP A 86 -0.14 7.69 -6.45
CA ASP A 86 -1.33 8.47 -6.14
C ASP A 86 -1.16 9.25 -4.83
N THR A 87 -2.00 10.26 -4.61
CA THR A 87 -2.00 11.03 -3.35
C THR A 87 -2.74 10.32 -2.21
N PHE A 88 -3.39 9.20 -2.50
CA PHE A 88 -4.15 8.40 -1.55
C PHE A 88 -4.21 6.93 -1.97
N ALA A 89 -4.58 6.07 -1.03
CA ALA A 89 -4.97 4.69 -1.24
C ALA A 89 -6.24 4.42 -0.44
N VAL A 90 -7.21 3.72 -1.03
CA VAL A 90 -8.34 3.15 -0.28
C VAL A 90 -8.05 1.69 -0.04
N VAL A 91 -7.99 1.32 1.23
CA VAL A 91 -7.71 -0.04 1.68
C VAL A 91 -8.99 -0.64 2.23
N ASN A 92 -9.29 -1.85 1.79
CA ASN A 92 -10.28 -2.73 2.40
C ASN A 92 -9.57 -3.86 3.15
N ILE A 93 -9.85 -3.97 4.44
CA ILE A 93 -9.33 -5.02 5.31
C ILE A 93 -10.53 -5.80 5.84
N THR A 94 -10.60 -7.08 5.51
CA THR A 94 -11.70 -7.95 5.96
C THR A 94 -11.11 -9.09 6.75
N SER A 95 -11.60 -9.27 7.99
CA SER A 95 -11.24 -10.40 8.83
C SER A 95 -11.72 -11.70 8.18
N THR A 96 -10.87 -12.72 8.17
CA THR A 96 -11.26 -14.07 7.75
C THR A 96 -11.73 -14.91 8.92
N THR A 97 -11.79 -14.34 10.13
CA THR A 97 -12.25 -14.98 11.37
C THR A 97 -13.27 -14.09 12.08
N ALA A 98 -13.83 -14.58 13.19
CA ALA A 98 -14.69 -13.79 14.08
C ALA A 98 -13.89 -12.87 15.02
N GLN A 99 -12.71 -12.39 14.60
CA GLN A 99 -11.90 -11.44 15.36
C GLN A 99 -11.87 -10.06 14.68
N PRO A 100 -11.93 -8.96 15.44
CA PRO A 100 -11.80 -7.62 14.89
C PRO A 100 -10.35 -7.37 14.41
N VAL A 101 -10.22 -6.73 13.25
CA VAL A 101 -8.93 -6.27 12.72
C VAL A 101 -8.51 -4.97 13.41
N SER A 102 -7.19 -4.78 13.56
CA SER A 102 -6.59 -3.58 14.14
C SER A 102 -5.26 -3.32 13.45
N TYR A 103 -5.18 -2.25 12.67
CA TYR A 103 -4.03 -1.97 11.81
C TYR A 103 -3.47 -0.58 12.04
N TYR A 104 -2.15 -0.45 11.97
CA TYR A 104 -1.44 0.82 11.91
C TYR A 104 -1.01 1.09 10.47
N ALA A 105 -1.38 2.27 9.94
CA ALA A 105 -1.03 2.68 8.59
C ALA A 105 0.11 3.69 8.61
N ILE A 106 1.15 3.44 7.83
CA ILE A 106 2.34 4.27 7.70
C ILE A 106 2.54 4.60 6.23
N VAL A 107 2.56 5.89 5.87
CA VAL A 107 2.72 6.34 4.49
C VAL A 107 4.03 7.08 4.34
N PHE A 108 4.72 6.73 3.26
CA PHE A 108 5.94 7.37 2.83
C PHE A 108 5.79 7.95 1.44
N ILE A 109 6.52 9.04 1.21
CA ILE A 109 6.53 9.81 -0.03
C ILE A 109 7.97 10.12 -0.44
N ASP A 110 8.17 10.51 -1.69
CA ASP A 110 9.39 11.16 -2.17
C ASP A 110 9.11 12.64 -2.38
#